data_AF-A0A6N2D8C3-F1
#
_entry.id   AF-A0A6N2D8C3-F1
#
_cell.length_a   1.000
_cell.length_b   1.000
_cell.length_c   1.000
_cell.angle_alpha   90.00
_cell.angle_beta   90.00
_cell.angle_gamma   90.00
#
_symmetry.space_group_name_H-M   'P 1'
#
loop_
_entity.id
_entity.type
_entity.pdbx_description
1 polymer ?
#
loop_
_entity_poly.entity_id
_entity_poly.type
_entity_poly.pdbx_seq_one_letter_code
_entity_poly.pdbx_strand_id
1 'polypeptide(L)'
;MYQPNFLEVETRLRRAVVFCSTHHELRSSADYRDRLAAVLDHFERTTRATDALHTSWRLKLGEQLLAYKRARLAWDTAVALCDEHGVEGVPRDKIVYTEGDQLVALIEKTIAFLEERRTEWPWVEEKIRVLRSGITESRAVERDADTIFANYRVEVKRRVAAWEDAVALLKEYLRDSRLEASSLAGYRGLELRID
;
A
#
# COMPACT_ATOMS: atom_id res chain seq x y z
N MET A 1 12.57 19.36 -4.90
CA MET A 1 12.58 17.92 -4.55
C MET A 1 12.19 17.17 -5.82
N TYR A 2 13.13 16.51 -6.49
CA TYR A 2 12.85 15.76 -7.74
C TYR A 2 12.01 14.53 -7.39
N GLN A 3 10.91 14.30 -8.10
CA GLN A 3 10.19 13.02 -8.00
C GLN A 3 11.06 11.92 -8.64
N PRO A 4 11.33 10.80 -7.94
CA PRO A 4 12.12 9.71 -8.52
C PRO A 4 11.41 9.13 -9.75
N ASN A 5 12.05 9.19 -10.91
CA ASN A 5 11.54 8.54 -12.13
C ASN A 5 11.97 7.07 -12.15
N PHE A 6 11.22 6.21 -11.45
CA PHE A 6 11.53 4.78 -11.33
C PHE A 6 11.55 4.06 -12.68
N LEU A 7 10.62 4.38 -13.59
CA LEU A 7 10.49 3.73 -14.90
C LEU A 7 11.71 4.02 -15.80
N GLU A 8 12.17 5.27 -15.77
CA GLU A 8 13.35 5.67 -16.54
C GLU A 8 14.61 4.98 -16.05
N VAL A 9 14.82 4.91 -14.73
CA VAL A 9 15.97 4.21 -14.14
C VAL A 9 15.94 2.72 -14.46
N GLU A 10 14.78 2.07 -14.35
CA GLU A 10 14.62 0.66 -14.72
C GLU A 10 14.97 0.41 -16.20
N THR A 11 14.43 1.25 -17.09
CA THR A 11 14.68 1.15 -18.53
C THR A 11 16.16 1.31 -18.85
N ARG A 12 16.83 2.25 -18.18
CA ARG A 12 18.27 2.50 -18.35
C ARG A 12 19.12 1.35 -17.81
N LEU A 13 18.80 0.81 -16.63
CA LEU A 13 19.46 -0.38 -16.08
C LEU A 13 19.34 -1.58 -17.02
N ARG A 14 18.12 -1.89 -17.48
CA ARG A 14 17.89 -2.99 -18.45
C ARG A 14 18.75 -2.83 -19.70
N ARG A 15 18.78 -1.63 -20.28
CA ARG A 15 19.62 -1.34 -21.46
C ARG A 15 21.10 -1.48 -21.17
N ALA A 16 21.59 -1.00 -20.02
CA ALA A 16 22.99 -1.13 -19.64
C ALA A 16 23.39 -2.60 -19.45
N VAL A 17 22.57 -3.40 -18.77
CA VAL A 17 22.81 -4.85 -18.61
C VAL A 17 22.86 -5.57 -19.95
N VAL A 18 21.91 -5.30 -20.85
CA VAL A 18 21.91 -5.87 -22.20
C VAL A 18 23.16 -5.47 -22.95
N PHE A 19 23.53 -4.18 -22.92
CA PHE A 19 24.73 -3.67 -23.57
C PHE A 19 25.99 -4.37 -23.07
N CYS A 20 26.20 -4.45 -21.75
CA CYS A 20 27.37 -5.12 -21.17
C CYS A 20 27.40 -6.62 -21.51
N SER A 21 26.24 -7.25 -21.69
CA SER A 21 26.14 -8.66 -22.09
C SER A 21 26.48 -8.87 -23.56
N THR A 22 26.14 -7.91 -24.42
CA THR A 22 26.48 -7.95 -25.87
C THR A 22 27.94 -7.60 -26.11
N HIS A 23 28.49 -6.63 -25.38
CA HIS A 23 29.82 -6.05 -25.59
C HIS A 23 30.84 -6.48 -24.54
N HIS A 24 31.00 -7.78 -24.34
CA HIS A 24 31.90 -8.36 -23.34
C HIS A 24 33.40 -8.08 -23.59
N GLU A 25 33.74 -7.64 -24.81
CA GLU A 25 35.08 -7.22 -25.20
C GLU A 25 35.53 -5.90 -24.56
N LEU A 26 34.58 -5.09 -24.09
CA LEU A 26 34.86 -3.81 -23.43
C LEU A 26 35.19 -4.04 -21.95
N ARG A 27 36.18 -3.32 -21.45
CA ARG A 27 36.57 -3.38 -20.05
C ARG A 27 35.45 -2.89 -19.14
N SER A 28 34.78 -1.78 -19.48
CA SER A 28 33.65 -1.29 -18.69
C SER A 28 32.50 -2.29 -18.65
N SER A 29 32.21 -2.98 -19.75
CA SER A 29 31.21 -4.06 -19.76
C SER A 29 31.59 -5.20 -18.83
N ALA A 30 32.85 -5.66 -18.85
CA ALA A 30 33.32 -6.72 -17.97
C ALA A 30 33.24 -6.32 -16.48
N ASP A 31 33.66 -5.09 -16.15
CA ASP A 31 33.71 -4.57 -14.78
C ASP A 31 32.31 -4.33 -14.16
N TYR A 32 31.32 -3.99 -14.99
CA TYR A 32 30.00 -3.57 -14.53
C TYR A 32 28.86 -4.56 -14.78
N ARG A 33 28.98 -5.53 -15.69
CA ARG A 33 27.87 -6.45 -16.07
C ARG A 33 27.17 -7.06 -14.87
N ASP A 34 27.92 -7.72 -13.99
CA ASP A 34 27.35 -8.49 -12.89
C ASP A 34 26.81 -7.55 -11.79
N ARG A 35 27.44 -6.40 -11.59
CA ARG A 35 26.97 -5.34 -10.66
C ARG A 35 25.65 -4.74 -11.13
N LEU A 36 25.55 -4.37 -12.41
CA LEU A 36 24.35 -3.80 -13.01
C LEU A 36 23.21 -4.82 -13.00
N ALA A 37 23.49 -6.11 -13.28
CA ALA A 37 22.50 -7.17 -13.22
C ALA A 37 21.97 -7.38 -11.79
N ALA A 38 22.85 -7.38 -10.78
CA ALA A 38 22.46 -7.51 -9.39
C ALA A 38 21.60 -6.34 -8.90
N VAL A 39 21.97 -5.10 -9.27
CA VAL A 39 21.20 -3.90 -8.93
C VAL A 39 19.86 -3.87 -9.65
N LEU A 40 19.79 -4.29 -10.92
CA LEU A 40 18.54 -4.44 -11.65
C LEU A 40 17.61 -5.45 -10.97
N ASP A 41 18.11 -6.64 -10.62
CA ASP A 41 17.32 -7.64 -9.90
C ASP A 41 16.80 -7.11 -8.56
N HIS A 42 17.65 -6.44 -7.78
CA HIS A 42 17.24 -5.85 -6.51
C HIS A 42 16.16 -4.76 -6.69
N PHE A 43 16.34 -3.88 -7.67
CA PHE A 43 15.39 -2.82 -8.00
C PHE A 43 14.03 -3.37 -8.47
N GLU A 44 14.03 -4.40 -9.31
CA GLU A 44 12.81 -5.06 -9.75
C GLU A 44 12.09 -5.77 -8.61
N ARG A 45 12.82 -6.49 -7.74
CA ARG A 45 12.23 -7.19 -6.59
C ARG A 45 11.57 -6.22 -5.61
N THR A 46 12.24 -5.12 -5.27
CA THR A 46 11.68 -4.11 -4.35
C THR A 46 10.50 -3.37 -4.98
N THR A 47 10.54 -3.09 -6.28
CA THR A 47 9.40 -2.51 -7.02
C THR A 47 8.19 -3.45 -6.99
N ARG A 48 8.36 -4.71 -7.37
CA ARG A 48 7.27 -5.70 -7.37
C ARG A 48 6.70 -5.90 -5.96
N ALA A 49 7.54 -5.97 -4.93
CA ALA A 49 7.10 -6.12 -3.54
C ALA A 49 6.28 -4.90 -3.07
N THR A 50 6.75 -3.69 -3.39
CA THR A 50 6.04 -2.44 -3.07
C THR A 50 4.68 -2.37 -3.74
N ASP A 51 4.61 -2.69 -5.04
CA ASP A 51 3.37 -2.62 -5.84
C ASP A 51 2.37 -3.70 -5.39
N ALA A 52 2.85 -4.90 -5.04
CA ALA A 52 2.03 -5.96 -4.47
C ALA A 52 1.40 -5.53 -3.14
N LEU A 53 2.19 -4.99 -2.21
CA LEU A 53 1.67 -4.51 -0.92
C LEU A 53 0.69 -3.36 -1.08
N HIS A 54 0.97 -2.41 -1.99
CA HIS A 54 0.04 -1.31 -2.27
C HIS A 54 -1.31 -1.84 -2.80
N THR A 55 -1.28 -2.82 -3.70
CA THR A 55 -2.48 -3.46 -4.25
C THR A 55 -3.26 -4.19 -3.15
N SER A 56 -2.57 -5.00 -2.33
CA SER A 56 -3.19 -5.70 -1.19
C SER A 56 -3.81 -4.74 -0.18
N TRP A 57 -3.13 -3.64 0.14
CA TRP A 57 -3.65 -2.60 1.03
C TRP A 57 -4.93 -1.98 0.47
N ARG A 58 -4.95 -1.62 -0.82
CA ARG A 58 -6.16 -1.04 -1.46
C ARG A 58 -7.35 -1.99 -1.45
N LEU A 59 -7.11 -3.28 -1.67
CA LEU A 59 -8.16 -4.30 -1.58
C LEU A 59 -8.70 -4.38 -0.15
N LYS A 60 -7.81 -4.42 0.85
CA LYS A 60 -8.21 -4.47 2.26
C LYS A 60 -8.90 -3.21 2.74
N LEU A 61 -8.51 -2.04 2.26
CA LEU A 61 -9.23 -0.79 2.51
C LEU A 61 -10.66 -0.83 1.94
N GLY A 62 -10.85 -1.44 0.77
CA GLY A 62 -12.19 -1.70 0.21
C GLY A 62 -13.03 -2.63 1.09
N GLU A 63 -12.43 -3.71 1.58
CA GLU A 63 -13.08 -4.63 2.53
C GLU A 63 -13.45 -3.93 3.85
N GLN A 64 -12.56 -3.08 4.37
CA GLN A 64 -12.79 -2.29 5.59
C GLN A 64 -14.01 -1.37 5.43
N LEU A 65 -14.07 -0.61 4.33
CA LEU A 65 -15.20 0.28 4.05
C LEU A 65 -16.52 -0.50 3.92
N LEU A 66 -16.48 -1.70 3.32
CA LEU A 66 -17.64 -2.56 3.23
C LEU A 66 -18.09 -3.08 4.60
N ALA A 67 -17.15 -3.44 5.47
CA ALA A 67 -17.43 -3.88 6.85
C ALA A 67 -18.11 -2.76 7.66
N TYR A 68 -17.57 -1.53 7.63
CA TYR A 68 -18.21 -0.39 8.28
C TYR A 68 -19.59 -0.07 7.69
N LYS A 69 -19.75 -0.17 6.37
CA LYS A 69 -21.07 0.00 5.74
C LYS A 69 -22.07 -1.03 6.27
N ARG A 70 -21.68 -2.30 6.43
CA ARG A 70 -22.55 -3.34 7.01
C ARG A 70 -22.87 -3.04 8.47
N ALA A 71 -21.89 -2.64 9.27
CA ALA A 71 -22.10 -2.25 10.67
C ALA A 71 -23.07 -1.05 10.79
N ARG A 72 -22.93 -0.06 9.90
CA ARG A 72 -23.83 1.10 9.79
C ARG A 72 -25.27 0.69 9.48
N LEU A 73 -25.48 -0.26 8.55
CA LEU A 73 -26.80 -0.79 8.22
C LEU A 73 -27.41 -1.60 9.37
N ALA A 74 -26.59 -2.38 10.09
CA ALA A 74 -27.03 -3.10 11.27
C ALA A 74 -27.51 -2.13 12.37
N TRP A 75 -26.80 -1.01 12.55
CA TRP A 75 -27.22 0.06 13.44
C TRP A 75 -28.52 0.73 13.00
N ASP A 76 -28.69 1.06 11.70
CA ASP A 76 -29.95 1.62 11.19
C ASP A 76 -31.13 0.70 11.51
N THR A 77 -30.93 -0.60 11.31
CA THR A 77 -31.94 -1.63 11.59
C THR A 77 -32.29 -1.68 13.08
N ALA A 78 -31.31 -1.50 13.97
CA ALA A 78 -31.56 -1.47 15.41
C ALA A 78 -32.31 -0.20 15.84
N VAL A 79 -31.97 0.96 15.27
CA VAL A 79 -32.68 2.23 15.52
C VAL A 79 -34.11 2.19 14.99
N ALA A 80 -34.33 1.65 13.80
CA ALA A 80 -35.67 1.48 13.23
C ALA A 80 -36.56 0.59 14.12
N LEU A 81 -36.00 -0.48 14.69
CA LEU A 81 -36.74 -1.30 15.66
C LEU A 81 -37.05 -0.54 16.95
N CYS A 82 -36.14 0.32 17.43
CA CYS A 82 -36.45 1.21 18.55
C CYS A 82 -37.64 2.10 18.21
N ASP A 83 -37.68 2.69 17.01
CA ASP A 83 -38.81 3.50 16.53
C ASP A 83 -40.12 2.70 16.48
N GLU A 84 -40.10 1.49 15.91
CA GLU A 84 -41.26 0.60 15.82
C GLU A 84 -41.84 0.23 17.19
N HIS A 85 -40.98 0.09 18.19
CA HIS A 85 -41.36 -0.24 19.56
C HIS A 85 -41.61 0.99 20.45
N GLY A 86 -41.58 2.21 19.90
CA GLY A 86 -41.83 3.45 20.66
C GLY A 86 -40.74 3.75 21.68
N VAL A 87 -39.51 3.30 21.44
CA VAL A 87 -38.36 3.47 22.33
C VAL A 87 -37.72 4.83 22.11
N GLU A 88 -37.85 5.69 23.11
CA GLU A 88 -37.23 7.02 23.12
C GLU A 88 -35.81 6.97 23.72
N GLY A 89 -34.96 7.94 23.32
CA GLY A 89 -33.63 8.12 23.90
C GLY A 89 -32.50 7.32 23.28
N VAL A 90 -32.77 6.52 22.23
CA VAL A 90 -31.70 5.84 21.47
C VAL A 90 -30.74 6.89 20.84
N PRO A 91 -29.41 6.70 20.89
CA PRO A 91 -28.45 7.60 20.24
C PRO A 91 -28.67 7.71 18.72
N ARG A 92 -28.64 8.92 18.14
CA ARG A 92 -28.94 9.17 16.70
C ARG A 92 -27.96 10.10 15.98
N ASP A 93 -26.68 10.02 16.30
CA ASP A 93 -25.68 10.87 15.65
C ASP A 93 -25.62 10.59 14.14
N LYS A 94 -25.56 11.65 13.32
CA LYS A 94 -25.45 11.53 11.86
C LYS A 94 -24.01 11.23 11.46
N ILE A 95 -23.63 9.95 11.50
CA ILE A 95 -22.27 9.50 11.20
C ILE A 95 -22.23 8.76 9.86
N VAL A 96 -21.22 9.09 9.05
CA VAL A 96 -20.94 8.44 7.76
C VAL A 96 -20.06 7.22 8.01
N TYR A 97 -20.28 6.13 7.27
CA TYR A 97 -19.53 4.87 7.44
C TYR A 97 -18.03 4.98 7.11
N THR A 98 -17.59 6.07 6.50
CA THR A 98 -16.17 6.38 6.25
C THR A 98 -15.45 6.87 7.51
N GLU A 99 -16.19 7.23 8.56
CA GLU A 99 -15.65 7.66 9.85
C GLU A 99 -15.72 6.51 10.85
N GLY A 100 -14.88 5.49 10.62
CA GLY A 100 -14.92 4.21 11.33
C GLY A 100 -14.96 4.32 12.86
N ASP A 101 -14.07 5.13 13.45
CA ASP A 101 -14.02 5.32 14.91
C ASP A 101 -15.28 5.96 15.48
N GLN A 102 -15.81 6.98 14.81
CA GLN A 102 -17.03 7.65 15.24
C GLN A 102 -18.23 6.71 15.12
N LEU A 103 -18.29 5.94 14.04
CA LEU A 103 -19.35 4.94 13.84
C LEU A 103 -19.31 3.86 14.92
N VAL A 104 -18.13 3.31 15.22
CA VAL A 104 -17.96 2.31 16.28
C VAL A 104 -18.40 2.89 17.63
N ALA A 105 -17.98 4.11 17.96
CA ALA A 105 -18.39 4.76 19.21
C ALA A 105 -19.92 4.96 19.32
N LEU A 106 -20.58 5.32 18.21
CA LEU A 106 -22.05 5.42 18.17
C LEU A 106 -22.73 4.06 18.36
N ILE A 107 -22.22 3.02 17.72
CA ILE A 107 -22.73 1.66 17.89
C ILE A 107 -22.55 1.21 19.34
N GLU A 108 -21.41 1.47 19.96
CA GLU A 108 -21.14 1.14 21.37
C GLU A 108 -22.09 1.87 22.32
N LYS A 109 -22.35 3.17 22.11
CA LYS A 109 -23.37 3.91 22.88
C LYS A 109 -24.76 3.29 22.72
N THR A 110 -25.09 2.86 21.51
CA THR A 110 -26.37 2.22 21.20
C THR A 110 -26.48 0.86 21.89
N ILE A 111 -25.41 0.05 21.88
CA ILE A 111 -25.35 -1.21 22.63
C ILE A 111 -25.57 -0.97 24.12
N ALA A 112 -24.88 0.00 24.72
CA ALA A 112 -25.03 0.31 26.15
C ALA A 112 -26.48 0.71 26.49
N PHE A 113 -27.11 1.55 25.67
CA PHE A 113 -28.52 1.93 25.82
C PHE A 113 -29.46 0.72 25.75
N LEU A 114 -29.22 -0.21 24.82
CA LEU A 114 -30.02 -1.42 24.66
C LEU A 114 -29.78 -2.41 25.80
N GLU A 115 -28.55 -2.55 26.30
CA GLU A 115 -28.19 -3.49 27.37
C GLU A 115 -28.96 -3.25 28.67
N GLU A 116 -29.18 -1.98 29.04
CA GLU A 116 -29.99 -1.59 30.20
C GLU A 116 -31.42 -2.13 30.15
N ARG A 117 -31.92 -2.44 28.94
CA ARG A 117 -33.31 -2.81 28.66
C ARG A 117 -33.45 -4.22 28.12
N ARG A 118 -32.39 -5.03 28.23
CA ARG A 118 -32.34 -6.41 27.73
C ARG A 118 -33.44 -7.30 28.30
N THR A 119 -33.83 -7.09 29.56
CA THR A 119 -34.91 -7.85 30.21
C THR A 119 -36.31 -7.43 29.77
N GLU A 120 -36.44 -6.21 29.24
CA GLU A 120 -37.73 -5.63 28.85
C GLU A 120 -38.11 -6.04 27.42
N TRP A 121 -37.13 -6.15 26.52
CA TRP A 121 -37.38 -6.36 25.09
C TRP A 121 -36.63 -7.60 24.55
N PRO A 122 -37.35 -8.68 24.19
CA PRO A 122 -36.73 -9.94 23.76
C PRO A 122 -35.83 -9.83 22.51
N TRP A 123 -36.06 -8.85 21.64
CA TRP A 123 -35.28 -8.65 20.40
C TRP A 123 -33.91 -7.99 20.63
N VAL A 124 -33.71 -7.34 21.78
CA VAL A 124 -32.50 -6.57 22.10
C VAL A 124 -31.25 -7.43 22.06
N GLU A 125 -31.33 -8.64 22.61
CA GLU A 125 -30.19 -9.53 22.73
C GLU A 125 -29.60 -9.89 21.36
N GLU A 126 -30.47 -10.20 20.40
CA GLU A 126 -30.06 -10.48 19.03
C GLU A 126 -29.44 -9.24 18.36
N LYS A 127 -30.00 -8.05 18.58
CA LYS A 127 -29.46 -6.82 17.99
C LYS A 127 -28.09 -6.47 18.57
N ILE A 128 -27.91 -6.56 19.88
CA ILE A 128 -26.60 -6.37 20.52
C ILE A 128 -25.58 -7.35 19.96
N ARG A 129 -25.95 -8.62 19.80
CA ARG A 129 -25.08 -9.66 19.23
C ARG A 129 -24.62 -9.29 17.82
N VAL A 130 -25.53 -8.87 16.95
CA VAL A 130 -25.22 -8.46 15.58
C VAL A 130 -24.32 -7.21 15.57
N LEU A 131 -24.62 -6.19 16.38
CA LEU A 131 -23.82 -4.97 16.45
C LEU A 131 -22.39 -5.23 16.95
N ARG A 132 -22.23 -6.07 18.00
CA ARG A 132 -20.92 -6.49 18.51
C ARG A 132 -20.12 -7.27 17.47
N SER A 133 -20.78 -8.17 16.75
CA SER A 133 -20.15 -8.91 15.65
C SER A 133 -19.67 -7.94 14.56
N GLY A 134 -20.49 -6.96 14.18
CA GLY A 134 -20.14 -5.95 13.19
C GLY A 134 -18.95 -5.08 13.59
N ILE A 135 -18.87 -4.65 14.85
CA ILE A 135 -17.69 -3.95 15.38
C ILE A 135 -16.45 -4.84 15.30
N THR A 136 -16.56 -6.09 15.75
CA THR A 136 -15.44 -7.03 15.79
C THR A 136 -14.88 -7.30 14.39
N GLU A 137 -15.76 -7.59 13.42
CA GLU A 137 -15.38 -7.79 12.01
C GLU A 137 -14.70 -6.53 11.45
N SER A 138 -15.31 -5.36 11.64
CA SER A 138 -14.77 -4.10 11.11
C SER A 138 -13.38 -3.78 11.68
N ARG A 139 -13.19 -3.95 13.00
CA ARG A 139 -11.89 -3.73 13.67
C ARG A 139 -10.85 -4.77 13.29
N ALA A 140 -11.24 -6.00 12.96
CA ALA A 140 -10.30 -7.01 12.48
C ALA A 140 -9.77 -6.63 11.08
N VAL A 141 -10.66 -6.26 10.16
CA VAL A 141 -10.28 -5.85 8.80
C VAL A 141 -9.45 -4.56 8.80
N GLU A 142 -9.79 -3.59 9.65
CA GLU A 142 -8.98 -2.37 9.86
C GLU A 142 -7.54 -2.70 10.29
N ARG A 143 -7.37 -3.57 11.29
CA ARG A 143 -6.04 -4.01 11.76
C ARG A 143 -5.23 -4.70 10.66
N ASP A 144 -5.88 -5.51 9.84
CA ASP A 144 -5.24 -6.15 8.69
C ASP A 144 -4.77 -5.11 7.66
N ALA A 145 -5.63 -4.13 7.34
CA ALA A 145 -5.30 -3.05 6.42
C ALA A 145 -4.11 -2.20 6.93
N ASP A 146 -4.11 -1.85 8.21
CA ASP A 146 -3.03 -1.10 8.86
C ASP A 146 -1.71 -1.85 8.87
N THR A 147 -1.76 -3.17 9.12
CA THR A 147 -0.57 -4.03 9.10
C THR A 147 0.05 -4.06 7.70
N ILE A 148 -0.76 -4.18 6.66
CA ILE A 148 -0.28 -4.15 5.27
C ILE A 148 0.27 -2.77 4.93
N PHE A 149 -0.39 -1.69 5.37
CA PHE A 149 0.09 -0.33 5.14
C PHE A 149 1.44 -0.06 5.83
N ALA A 150 1.63 -0.56 7.04
CA ALA A 150 2.90 -0.48 7.75
C ALA A 150 4.02 -1.17 6.95
N ASN A 151 3.77 -2.39 6.46
CA ASN A 151 4.71 -3.13 5.61
C ASN A 151 4.97 -2.40 4.28
N TYR A 152 3.93 -1.86 3.64
CA TYR A 152 4.07 -1.06 2.43
C TYR A 152 5.02 0.12 2.63
N ARG A 153 4.91 0.85 3.75
CA ARG A 153 5.81 1.97 4.08
C ARG A 153 7.26 1.54 4.24
N VAL A 154 7.50 0.34 4.77
CA VAL A 154 8.85 -0.23 4.86
C VAL A 154 9.39 -0.54 3.47
N GLU A 155 8.60 -1.17 2.61
CA GLU A 155 9.02 -1.48 1.23
C GLU A 155 9.23 -0.24 0.36
N VAL A 156 8.44 0.83 0.55
CA VAL A 156 8.68 2.12 -0.13
C VAL A 156 10.08 2.65 0.18
N LYS A 157 10.53 2.58 1.44
CA LYS A 157 11.89 2.98 1.80
C LYS A 157 12.94 2.12 1.12
N ARG A 158 12.72 0.79 1.06
CA ARG A 158 13.61 -0.14 0.36
C ARG A 158 13.68 0.13 -1.14
N ARG A 159 12.55 0.44 -1.77
CA ARG A 159 12.47 0.81 -3.19
C ARG A 159 13.21 2.13 -3.47
N VAL A 160 13.11 3.12 -2.58
CA VAL A 160 13.87 4.36 -2.70
C VAL A 160 15.37 4.09 -2.57
N ALA A 161 15.81 3.30 -1.59
CA ALA A 161 17.22 2.92 -1.47
C ALA A 161 17.73 2.18 -2.71
N ALA A 162 16.96 1.22 -3.23
CA ALA A 162 17.31 0.52 -4.47
C ALA A 162 17.39 1.46 -5.67
N TRP A 163 16.56 2.52 -5.72
CA TRP A 163 16.64 3.56 -6.73
C TRP A 163 17.91 4.39 -6.61
N GLU A 164 18.31 4.76 -5.39
CA GLU A 164 19.55 5.51 -5.13
C GLU A 164 20.77 4.70 -5.57
N ASP A 165 20.82 3.40 -5.22
CA ASP A 165 21.88 2.46 -5.62
C ASP A 165 21.94 2.32 -7.15
N ALA A 166 20.78 2.18 -7.80
CA ALA A 166 20.66 2.13 -9.25
C ALA A 166 21.19 3.37 -9.94
N VAL A 167 20.82 4.55 -9.45
CA VAL A 167 21.27 5.83 -10.02
C VAL A 167 22.77 6.01 -9.80
N ALA A 168 23.29 5.67 -8.63
CA ALA A 168 24.71 5.76 -8.32
C ALA A 168 25.53 4.87 -9.27
N LEU A 169 25.15 3.60 -9.41
CA LEU A 169 25.86 2.65 -10.27
C LEU A 169 25.77 3.03 -11.75
N LEU A 170 24.60 3.50 -12.23
CA LEU A 170 24.46 3.99 -13.60
C LEU A 170 25.37 5.18 -13.89
N LYS A 171 25.55 6.11 -12.93
CA LYS A 171 26.46 7.25 -13.07
C LYS A 171 27.92 6.81 -13.15
N GLU A 172 28.33 5.86 -12.31
CA GLU A 172 29.67 5.25 -12.37
C GLU A 172 29.92 4.59 -13.73
N TYR A 173 29.02 3.69 -14.13
CA TYR A 173 29.10 2.98 -15.40
C TYR A 173 29.20 3.93 -16.60
N LEU A 174 28.37 4.98 -16.63
CA LEU A 174 28.39 5.96 -17.70
C LEU A 174 29.67 6.77 -17.79
N ARG A 175 30.19 7.20 -16.64
CA ARG A 175 31.44 7.96 -16.58
C ARG A 175 32.57 7.10 -17.15
N ASP A 176 32.68 5.86 -16.71
CA ASP A 176 33.77 4.97 -17.09
C ASP A 176 33.62 4.51 -18.55
N SER A 177 32.40 4.24 -19.01
CA SER A 177 32.10 3.94 -20.41
C SER A 177 32.44 5.09 -21.35
N ARG A 178 32.21 6.36 -20.93
CA ARG A 178 32.60 7.54 -21.71
C ARG A 178 34.12 7.70 -21.83
N LEU A 179 34.86 7.39 -20.75
CA LEU A 179 36.32 7.43 -20.78
C LEU A 179 36.87 6.36 -21.73
N GLU A 180 36.36 5.14 -21.65
CA GLU A 180 36.72 4.05 -22.57
C GLU A 180 36.35 4.37 -24.02
N ALA A 181 35.15 4.92 -24.26
CA ALA A 181 34.70 5.40 -25.56
C ALA A 181 35.64 6.45 -26.18
N SER A 182 36.08 7.43 -25.38
CA SER A 182 36.99 8.49 -25.84
C SER A 182 38.37 7.97 -26.23
N SER A 183 38.74 6.77 -25.74
CA SER A 183 39.98 6.08 -26.08
C SER A 183 39.88 5.11 -27.26
N LEU A 184 38.66 4.82 -27.74
CA LEU A 184 38.39 3.89 -28.84
C LEU A 184 37.90 4.63 -30.09
N ALA A 185 38.73 4.71 -31.13
CA ALA A 185 38.34 5.30 -32.40
C ALA A 185 37.15 4.53 -33.03
N GLY A 186 35.99 5.18 -33.16
CA GLY A 186 34.78 4.62 -33.79
C GLY A 186 33.68 4.14 -32.83
N TYR A 187 33.85 4.27 -31.51
CA TYR A 187 32.83 3.86 -30.55
C TYR A 187 31.66 4.86 -30.45
N ARG A 188 30.42 4.39 -30.70
CA ARG A 188 29.16 5.13 -30.54
C ARG A 188 28.28 4.53 -29.43
N GLY A 189 28.85 4.22 -28.27
CA GLY A 189 28.10 3.63 -27.15
C GLY A 189 27.21 4.64 -26.40
N LEU A 190 26.32 4.09 -25.56
CA LEU A 190 25.19 4.74 -24.89
C LEU A 190 25.45 6.20 -24.44
N GLU A 191 24.86 7.16 -25.15
CA GLU A 191 24.70 8.52 -24.64
C GLU A 191 23.51 8.56 -23.67
N LEU A 192 23.77 8.67 -22.36
CA LEU A 192 22.74 9.04 -21.39
C LEU A 192 22.76 10.56 -21.18
N ARG A 193 21.70 11.24 -21.63
CA ARG A 193 21.34 12.56 -21.11
C ARG A 193 20.73 12.36 -19.72
N ILE A 194 21.50 12.67 -18.69
CA ILE A 194 20.98 12.82 -17.33
C ILE A 194 20.77 14.32 -17.17
N ASP A 195 19.53 14.77 -17.38
CA ASP A 195 19.09 16.12 -17.00
C ASP A 195 18.47 16.08 -15.59
#